data_AF-A0AA37NV12-F1
#
_entry.id   AF-A0AA37NV12-F1
#
_cell.length_a   1.000
_cell.length_b   1.000
_cell.length_c   1.000
_cell.angle_alpha   90.00
_cell.angle_beta   90.00
_cell.angle_gamma   90.00
#
_symmetry.space_group_name_H-M   'P 1'
#
loop_
_entity.id
_entity.type
_entity.pdbx_description
1 polymer ?
#
loop_
_entity_poly.entity_id
_entity_poly.type
_entity_poly.pdbx_seq_one_letter_code
_entity_poly.pdbx_strand_id
1 'polypeptide(L)'
;MLQRDYIMRLLQQFFEALEKLVEERDKKDGPELQLQLQSIYRAYFNHPSTFYYDQDAEYILNEMGQNYGGEELLTRIDMLSELLYQDALLKESEEQKYLLRKSLFLLNYLDTHSDTFSFERRGKIGEIEKKIGD
;
A
#
# COMPACT_ATOMS: atom_id res chain seq x y z
N MET A 1 23.04 7.54 10.26
CA MET A 1 23.33 7.28 8.84
C MET A 1 22.69 5.98 8.38
N LEU A 2 23.00 4.83 9.02
CA LEU A 2 22.50 3.50 8.61
C LEU A 2 20.98 3.33 8.50
N GLN A 3 20.18 3.91 9.41
CA GLN A 3 18.72 3.75 9.39
C GLN A 3 18.06 4.45 8.20
N ARG A 4 18.51 5.67 7.87
CA ARG A 4 18.01 6.40 6.70
C ARG A 4 18.38 5.70 5.41
N ASP A 5 19.61 5.20 5.30
CA ASP A 5 20.06 4.43 4.15
C ASP A 5 19.25 3.13 3.98
N TYR A 6 18.91 2.48 5.08
CA TYR A 6 18.02 1.32 5.09
C TYR A 6 16.61 1.68 4.58
N ILE A 7 15.98 2.71 5.14
CA ILE A 7 14.63 3.16 4.75
C ILE A 7 14.60 3.56 3.27
N MET A 8 15.60 4.30 2.79
CA MET A 8 15.70 4.68 1.38
C MET A 8 15.81 3.46 0.46
N ARG A 9 16.64 2.47 0.83
CA ARG A 9 16.76 1.22 0.05
C ARG A 9 15.48 0.41 0.06
N LEU A 10 14.83 0.29 1.22
CA LEU A 10 13.56 -0.39 1.38
C LEU A 10 12.50 0.23 0.46
N LEU A 11 12.37 1.55 0.49
CA LEU A 11 11.42 2.30 -0.31
C LEU A 11 11.69 2.13 -1.80
N GLN A 12 12.94 2.27 -2.22
CA GLN A 12 13.34 2.12 -3.62
C GLN A 12 13.06 0.70 -4.15
N GLN A 13 13.50 -0.33 -3.43
CA GLN A 13 13.27 -1.73 -3.85
C GLN A 13 11.79 -2.08 -3.93
N PHE A 14 10.98 -1.54 -3.01
CA PHE A 14 9.55 -1.72 -3.03
C PHE A 14 8.91 -1.09 -4.26
N PHE A 15 9.21 0.18 -4.54
CA PHE A 15 8.63 0.85 -5.71
C PHE A 15 9.12 0.26 -7.03
N GLU A 16 10.36 -0.21 -7.12
CA GLU A 16 10.85 -0.96 -8.29
C GLU A 16 10.04 -2.26 -8.49
N ALA A 17 9.76 -3.00 -7.42
CA ALA A 17 8.95 -4.22 -7.49
C ALA A 17 7.50 -3.92 -7.87
N LEU A 18 6.94 -2.82 -7.34
CA LEU A 18 5.57 -2.41 -7.60
C LEU A 18 5.40 -1.85 -9.02
N GLU A 19 6.35 -1.03 -9.50
CA GLU A 19 6.37 -0.50 -10.87
C GLU A 19 6.41 -1.66 -11.86
N LYS A 20 7.25 -2.67 -11.61
CA LYS A 20 7.28 -3.88 -12.43
C LYS A 20 5.92 -4.60 -12.47
N LEU A 21 5.22 -4.71 -11.34
CA LEU A 21 3.87 -5.29 -11.30
C LEU A 21 2.90 -4.47 -12.17
N VAL A 22 2.98 -3.14 -12.11
CA VAL A 22 2.13 -2.22 -12.89
C VAL A 22 2.43 -2.35 -14.39
N GLU A 23 3.70 -2.38 -14.79
CA GLU A 23 4.12 -2.51 -16.20
C GLU A 23 3.74 -3.85 -16.84
N GLU A 24 3.66 -4.91 -16.02
CA GLU A 24 3.34 -6.25 -16.47
C GLU A 24 1.83 -6.53 -16.47
N ARG A 25 1.01 -5.63 -15.89
CA ARG A 25 -0.44 -5.78 -15.77
C ARG A 25 -1.14 -6.04 -17.10
N ASP A 26 -0.76 -5.31 -18.15
CA ASP A 26 -1.36 -5.44 -19.49
C ASP A 26 -0.74 -6.57 -20.32
N LYS A 27 0.32 -7.22 -19.80
CA LYS A 27 1.13 -8.21 -20.52
C LYS A 27 0.97 -9.64 -19.99
N LYS A 28 0.48 -9.81 -18.76
CA LYS A 28 0.40 -11.09 -18.06
C LYS A 28 -1.03 -11.47 -17.71
N ASP A 29 -1.28 -12.77 -17.63
CA ASP A 29 -2.56 -13.30 -17.16
C ASP A 29 -2.73 -13.09 -15.64
N GLY A 30 -3.99 -13.00 -15.21
CA GLY A 30 -4.37 -12.71 -13.81
C GLY A 30 -3.65 -13.55 -12.73
N PRO A 31 -3.45 -14.87 -12.90
CA PRO A 31 -2.76 -15.69 -11.91
C PRO A 31 -1.29 -15.30 -11.68
N GLU A 32 -0.56 -14.89 -12.73
CA GLU A 32 0.84 -14.50 -12.59
C GLU A 32 0.97 -13.19 -11.83
N LEU A 33 0.10 -12.21 -12.14
CA LEU A 33 0.03 -10.94 -11.42
C LEU A 33 -0.32 -11.16 -9.95
N GLN A 34 -1.25 -12.07 -9.65
CA GLN A 34 -1.62 -12.40 -8.28
C GLN A 34 -0.46 -13.02 -7.49
N LEU A 35 0.35 -13.89 -8.11
CA LEU A 35 1.54 -14.46 -7.46
C LEU A 35 2.61 -13.41 -7.17
N GLN A 36 2.83 -12.47 -8.09
CA GLN A 36 3.77 -11.37 -7.90
C GLN A 36 3.31 -10.44 -6.78
N LEU A 37 2.04 -10.05 -6.80
CA LEU A 37 1.42 -9.25 -5.76
C LEU A 37 1.56 -9.92 -4.38
N GLN A 38 1.26 -11.23 -4.28
CA GLN A 38 1.47 -12.00 -3.05
C GLN A 38 2.92 -12.01 -2.58
N SER A 39 3.87 -12.06 -3.53
CA SER A 39 5.30 -12.01 -3.22
C SER A 39 5.70 -10.65 -2.65
N ILE A 40 5.14 -9.54 -3.17
CA ILE A 40 5.38 -8.19 -2.63
C ILE A 40 4.83 -8.08 -1.20
N TYR A 41 3.59 -8.50 -0.94
CA TYR A 41 3.02 -8.48 0.42
C TYR A 41 3.93 -9.20 1.43
N ARG A 42 4.36 -10.42 1.09
CA ARG A 42 5.22 -11.21 1.97
C ARG A 42 6.60 -10.59 2.17
N ALA A 43 7.22 -10.09 1.10
CA ALA A 43 8.57 -9.55 1.14
C ALA A 43 8.69 -8.28 2.00
N TYR A 44 7.67 -7.42 1.96
CA TYR A 44 7.74 -6.11 2.59
C TYR A 44 6.95 -5.99 3.89
N PHE A 45 5.94 -6.83 4.12
CA PHE A 45 5.05 -6.69 5.28
C PHE A 45 4.85 -7.98 6.08
N ASN A 46 5.59 -9.04 5.79
CA ASN A 46 5.61 -10.30 6.55
C ASN A 46 4.26 -11.04 6.68
N HIS A 47 3.21 -10.58 5.99
CA HIS A 47 1.91 -11.23 5.94
C HIS A 47 1.50 -11.55 4.49
N PRO A 48 0.70 -12.61 4.27
CA PRO A 48 0.09 -12.86 2.97
C PRO A 48 -0.98 -11.80 2.65
N SER A 49 -1.31 -11.63 1.36
CA SER A 49 -2.37 -10.69 0.93
C SER A 49 -3.71 -10.92 1.64
N THR A 50 -4.05 -12.18 1.94
CA THR A 50 -5.29 -12.55 2.66
C THR A 50 -5.40 -11.89 4.03
N PHE A 51 -4.30 -11.70 4.77
CA PHE A 51 -4.33 -10.95 6.03
C PHE A 51 -4.89 -9.54 5.82
N TYR A 52 -4.41 -8.85 4.78
CA TYR A 52 -4.87 -7.52 4.42
C TYR A 52 -6.26 -7.50 3.79
N TYR A 53 -6.80 -8.65 3.40
CA TYR A 53 -8.17 -8.77 2.92
C TYR A 53 -9.13 -9.04 4.08
N ASP A 54 -8.69 -9.74 5.11
CA ASP A 54 -9.56 -10.15 6.21
C ASP A 54 -9.63 -9.09 7.34
N GLN A 55 -8.52 -8.39 7.62
CA GLN A 55 -8.42 -7.45 8.75
C GLN A 55 -8.85 -6.03 8.39
N ASP A 56 -9.52 -5.31 9.29
CA ASP A 56 -9.84 -3.91 9.06
C ASP A 56 -8.59 -3.00 9.10
N ALA A 57 -8.75 -1.76 8.61
CA ALA A 57 -7.64 -0.82 8.46
C ALA A 57 -7.05 -0.36 9.81
N GLU A 58 -7.88 -0.28 10.86
CA GLU A 58 -7.42 0.11 12.20
C GLU A 58 -6.57 -0.99 12.82
N TYR A 59 -6.99 -2.25 12.67
CA TYR A 59 -6.21 -3.40 13.11
C TYR A 59 -4.86 -3.45 12.38
N ILE A 60 -4.84 -3.29 11.05
CA ILE A 60 -3.61 -3.27 10.26
C ILE A 60 -2.67 -2.16 10.74
N LEU A 61 -3.18 -0.94 10.92
CA LEU A 61 -2.39 0.19 11.41
C LEU A 61 -1.81 -0.07 12.81
N ASN A 62 -2.61 -0.62 13.71
CA ASN A 62 -2.17 -0.98 15.06
C ASN A 62 -1.06 -2.03 15.03
N GLU A 63 -1.22 -3.10 14.23
CA GLU A 63 -0.22 -4.15 14.05
C GLU A 63 1.11 -3.57 13.54
N MET A 64 1.05 -2.72 12.51
CA MET A 64 2.24 -2.04 11.99
C MET A 64 2.91 -1.15 13.06
N GLY A 65 2.12 -0.43 13.85
CA GLY A 65 2.62 0.41 14.94
C GLY A 65 3.26 -0.36 16.11
N GLN A 66 2.94 -1.64 16.29
CA GLN A 66 3.63 -2.51 17.26
C GLN A 66 4.99 -2.99 16.74
N ASN A 67 5.13 -3.16 15.42
CA ASN A 67 6.36 -3.68 14.80
C ASN A 67 7.34 -2.59 14.35
N TYR A 68 6.84 -1.39 14.05
CA TYR A 68 7.62 -0.30 13.47
C TYR A 68 7.33 1.01 14.18
N GLY A 69 8.35 1.87 14.29
CA GLY A 69 8.24 3.19 14.93
C GLY A 69 8.80 4.32 14.08
N GLY A 70 8.32 5.54 14.34
CA GLY A 70 8.84 6.77 13.74
C GLY A 70 8.75 6.79 12.20
N GLU A 71 9.85 7.19 11.55
CA GLU A 71 9.94 7.35 10.09
C GLU A 71 9.74 6.03 9.34
N GLU A 72 10.17 4.89 9.90
CA GLU A 72 9.97 3.59 9.27
C GLU A 72 8.49 3.21 9.22
N LEU A 73 7.73 3.47 10.29
CA LEU A 73 6.30 3.23 10.31
C LEU A 73 5.60 4.04 9.21
N LEU A 74 5.86 5.35 9.13
CA LEU A 74 5.27 6.20 8.11
C LEU A 74 5.65 5.75 6.70
N THR A 75 6.92 5.38 6.48
CA THR A 75 7.37 4.85 5.18
C THR A 75 6.62 3.57 4.80
N ARG A 76 6.44 2.64 5.75
CA ARG A 76 5.73 1.38 5.48
C ARG A 76 4.25 1.58 5.27
N ILE A 77 3.62 2.53 5.97
CA ILE A 77 2.22 2.89 5.74
C ILE A 77 2.07 3.43 4.31
N ASP A 78 3.03 4.24 3.83
CA ASP A 78 3.01 4.78 2.47
C ASP A 78 3.09 3.65 1.44
N MET A 79 4.09 2.78 1.60
CA MET A 79 4.24 1.57 0.78
C MET A 79 2.97 0.70 0.78
N LEU A 80 2.39 0.42 1.94
CA LEU A 80 1.20 -0.45 2.03
C LEU A 80 -0.03 0.20 1.41
N SER A 81 -0.19 1.52 1.60
CA SER A 81 -1.29 2.27 1.02
C SER A 81 -1.25 2.21 -0.51
N GLU A 82 -0.07 2.29 -1.10
CA GLU A 82 0.11 2.15 -2.54
C GLU A 82 -0.13 0.72 -3.01
N LEU A 83 0.40 -0.28 -2.30
CA LEU A 83 0.19 -1.68 -2.66
C LEU A 83 -1.30 -2.04 -2.67
N LEU A 84 -2.04 -1.62 -1.64
CA LEU A 84 -3.49 -1.83 -1.55
C LEU A 84 -4.25 -1.11 -2.68
N TYR A 85 -3.82 0.09 -3.05
CA TYR A 85 -4.40 0.80 -4.19
C TYR A 85 -4.19 0.02 -5.49
N GLN A 86 -2.97 -0.40 -5.77
CA GLN A 86 -2.66 -1.16 -7.00
C GLN A 86 -3.34 -2.53 -7.02
N ASP A 87 -3.46 -3.20 -5.88
CA ASP A 87 -4.21 -4.44 -5.71
C ASP A 87 -5.70 -4.21 -6.01
N ALA A 88 -6.29 -3.16 -5.47
CA ALA A 88 -7.69 -2.82 -5.71
C ALA A 88 -8.00 -2.60 -7.21
N LEU A 89 -7.04 -2.07 -7.98
CA LEU A 89 -7.20 -1.89 -9.43
C LEU A 89 -7.21 -3.22 -10.20
N LEU A 90 -6.78 -4.33 -9.59
CA LEU A 90 -6.87 -5.69 -10.14
C LEU A 90 -8.15 -6.42 -9.70
N LYS A 91 -8.93 -5.83 -8.79
CA LYS A 91 -10.19 -6.38 -8.28
C LYS A 91 -11.38 -5.68 -8.91
N GLU A 92 -12.54 -6.30 -8.80
CA GLU A 92 -13.82 -5.74 -9.22
C GLU A 92 -14.78 -5.67 -8.03
N SER A 93 -15.84 -4.87 -8.17
CA SER A 93 -16.99 -4.82 -7.23
C SER A 93 -16.61 -4.44 -5.78
N GLU A 94 -17.17 -5.12 -4.80
CA GLU A 94 -17.00 -4.81 -3.38
C GLU A 94 -15.57 -5.03 -2.88
N GLU A 95 -14.85 -6.02 -3.42
CA GLU A 95 -13.45 -6.27 -3.07
C GLU A 95 -12.58 -5.05 -3.41
N GLN A 96 -12.77 -4.47 -4.60
CA GLN A 96 -12.10 -3.25 -5.00
C GLN A 96 -12.41 -2.10 -4.01
N LYS A 97 -13.70 -1.85 -3.74
CA LYS A 97 -14.10 -0.76 -2.83
C LYS A 97 -13.52 -0.94 -1.43
N TYR A 98 -13.47 -2.17 -0.95
CA TYR A 98 -12.93 -2.49 0.37
C TYR A 98 -11.42 -2.23 0.46
N LEU A 99 -10.64 -2.65 -0.55
CA LEU A 99 -9.20 -2.35 -0.59
C LEU A 99 -8.92 -0.85 -0.78
N LEU A 100 -9.70 -0.16 -1.63
CA LEU A 100 -9.62 1.29 -1.78
C LEU A 100 -9.87 2.02 -0.47
N ARG A 101 -10.86 1.60 0.34
CA ARG A 101 -11.13 2.18 1.66
C ARG A 101 -9.96 2.02 2.62
N LYS A 102 -9.26 0.87 2.57
CA LYS A 102 -8.05 0.67 3.39
C LYS A 102 -6.89 1.55 2.93
N SER A 103 -6.65 1.62 1.63
CA SER A 103 -5.65 2.52 1.06
C SER A 103 -5.93 3.97 1.48
N LEU A 104 -7.18 4.43 1.33
CA LEU A 104 -7.63 5.75 1.74
C LEU A 104 -7.42 6.02 3.23
N PHE A 105 -7.75 5.05 4.10
CA PHE A 105 -7.53 5.17 5.54
C PHE A 105 -6.05 5.40 5.87
N LEU A 106 -5.14 4.62 5.27
CA LEU A 106 -3.70 4.73 5.48
C LEU A 106 -3.13 6.04 4.91
N LEU A 107 -3.59 6.48 3.73
CA LEU A 107 -3.20 7.76 3.15
C LEU A 107 -3.65 8.94 4.01
N ASN A 108 -4.85 8.90 4.57
CA ASN A 108 -5.34 9.92 5.50
C ASN A 108 -4.53 9.93 6.79
N TYR A 109 -4.20 8.76 7.34
CA TYR A 109 -3.30 8.67 8.49
C TYR A 109 -1.95 9.33 8.17
N LEU A 110 -1.37 9.09 6.99
CA LEU A 110 -0.13 9.75 6.57
C LEU A 110 -0.27 11.25 6.42
N ASP A 111 -1.38 11.76 5.87
CA ASP A 111 -1.56 13.20 5.70
C ASP A 111 -1.67 13.94 7.04
N THR A 112 -2.16 13.28 8.09
CA THR A 112 -2.27 13.87 9.42
C THR A 112 -1.03 13.66 10.30
N HIS A 113 -0.23 12.62 10.07
CA HIS A 113 0.91 12.26 10.93
C HIS A 113 2.29 12.49 10.31
N SER A 114 2.37 12.77 9.01
CA SER A 114 3.61 13.13 8.35
C SER A 114 3.89 14.63 8.52
N ASP A 115 5.13 14.97 8.88
CA ASP A 115 5.60 16.36 8.89
C ASP A 115 5.77 16.96 7.48
N THR A 116 5.64 16.14 6.44
CA THR A 116 5.83 16.53 5.04
C THR A 116 4.49 16.62 4.33
N PHE A 117 4.19 17.81 3.83
CA PHE A 117 3.07 18.03 2.92
C PHE A 117 3.31 17.36 1.56
N SER A 118 2.32 16.64 1.03
CA SER A 118 2.39 15.96 -0.28
C SER A 118 1.17 16.24 -1.13
N PHE A 119 1.37 16.93 -2.26
CA PHE A 119 0.33 17.14 -3.27
C PHE A 119 -0.12 15.83 -3.91
N GLU A 120 0.82 14.91 -4.15
CA GLU A 120 0.55 13.60 -4.74
C GLU A 120 -0.38 12.79 -3.84
N ARG A 121 -0.10 12.74 -2.52
CA ARG A 121 -0.93 12.05 -1.54
C ARG A 121 -2.35 12.60 -1.52
N ARG A 122 -2.51 13.93 -1.50
CA ARG A 122 -3.85 14.57 -1.53
C ARG A 122 -4.60 14.36 -2.83
N GLY A 123 -3.88 14.38 -3.95
CA GLY A 123 -4.43 14.03 -5.25
C GLY A 123 -5.00 12.61 -5.24
N LYS A 124 -4.21 11.64 -4.77
CA LYS A 124 -4.61 10.23 -4.67
C LYS A 124 -5.77 10.00 -3.70
N ILE A 125 -5.79 10.67 -2.55
CA ILE A 125 -6.94 10.67 -1.63
C ILE A 125 -8.21 11.08 -2.39
N GLY A 126 -8.19 12.21 -3.09
CA GLY A 126 -9.35 12.69 -3.86
C GLY A 126 -9.74 11.78 -5.02
N GLU A 127 -8.79 11.09 -5.66
CA GLU A 127 -9.07 10.09 -6.69
C GLU A 127 -9.79 8.86 -6.13
N ILE A 128 -9.30 8.35 -4.99
CA ILE A 128 -9.89 7.19 -4.32
C ILE A 128 -11.29 7.51 -3.79
N GLU A 129 -11.47 8.68 -3.18
CA GLU A 129 -12.78 9.14 -2.69
C GLU A 129 -13.84 9.16 -3.81
N LYS A 130 -13.47 9.64 -5.01
CA LYS A 130 -14.35 9.60 -6.18
C LYS A 130 -14.71 8.17 -6.56
N LYS A 131 -13.71 7.28 -6.69
CA LYS A 131 -13.92 5.86 -7.06
C LYS A 131 -14.81 5.09 -6.07
N ILE A 132 -14.79 5.44 -4.78
CA ILE A 132 -15.63 4.78 -3.77
C ILE A 132 -17.05 5.35 -3.77
N GLY A 133 -17.19 6.65 -4.04
CA GLY A 133 -18.45 7.38 -4.06
C GLY A 133 -19.31 7.12 -5.30
N ASP A 134 -18.69 6.74 -6.42
CA ASP A 134 -19.34 6.22 -7.63
C ASP A 134 -19.90 4.79 -7.43
#